data_AF-A0A0C2Z6T9-F1
#
_entry.id   AF-A0A0C2Z6T9-F1
#
_cell.length_a   1.000
_cell.length_b   1.000
_cell.length_c   1.000
_cell.angle_alpha   90.00
_cell.angle_beta   90.00
_cell.angle_gamma   90.00
#
_symmetry.space_group_name_H-M   'P 1'
#
loop_
_entity.id
_entity.type
_entity.pdbx_description
1 polymer ?
#
loop_
_entity_poly.entity_id
_entity_poly.type
_entity_poly.pdbx_seq_one_letter_code
_entity_poly.pdbx_strand_id
1 'polypeptide(L)'
;MGGPNLEIFKFSLYLFVPIAALVHFGDPEWYRTTVIPYREKLFPSLDRTNQRIPTDQAGVREELARIKAERIARRAQREAEERKSAE
;
A
#
# COMPACT_ATOMS: atom_id res chain seq x y z
N MET A 1 -2.59 -6.59 48.63
CA MET A 1 -1.60 -5.85 47.82
C MET A 1 -0.28 -6.63 47.89
N GLY A 2 0.26 -7.12 46.77
CA GLY A 2 1.29 -8.17 46.71
C GLY A 2 2.71 -7.82 47.18
N GLY A 3 2.86 -6.80 48.01
CA GLY A 3 4.13 -6.38 48.60
C GLY A 3 5.20 -5.89 47.60
N PRO A 4 6.39 -5.52 48.10
CA PRO A 4 7.48 -4.96 47.29
C PRO A 4 7.94 -5.86 46.13
N ASN A 5 7.86 -7.19 46.29
CA ASN A 5 8.25 -8.14 45.25
C ASN A 5 7.38 -8.02 43.98
N LEU A 6 6.08 -7.73 44.14
CA LEU A 6 5.17 -7.54 43.01
C LEU A 6 5.49 -6.26 42.23
N GLU A 7 5.96 -5.23 42.92
CA GLU A 7 6.34 -3.95 42.30
C GLU A 7 7.62 -4.13 41.47
N ILE A 8 8.61 -4.84 41.99
CA ILE A 8 9.86 -5.17 41.27
C ILE A 8 9.56 -5.99 40.01
N PHE A 9 8.66 -6.97 40.10
CA PHE A 9 8.26 -7.77 38.95
C PHE A 9 7.60 -6.92 37.85
N LYS A 10 6.62 -6.09 38.20
CA LYS A 10 5.93 -5.21 37.24
C LYS A 10 6.91 -4.24 36.58
N PHE A 11 7.78 -3.62 37.36
CA PHE A 11 8.80 -2.72 36.86
C PHE A 11 9.74 -3.42 35.88
N SER A 12 10.21 -4.61 36.24
CA SER A 12 11.07 -5.42 35.37
C SER A 12 10.37 -5.78 34.08
N LEU A 13 9.09 -6.16 34.12
CA LEU A 13 8.30 -6.45 32.93
C LEU A 13 8.12 -5.21 32.04
N TYR A 14 7.82 -4.06 32.63
CA TYR A 14 7.65 -2.80 31.91
C TYR A 14 8.92 -2.30 31.24
N LEU A 15 10.10 -2.64 31.77
CA LEU A 15 11.36 -2.36 31.10
C LEU A 15 11.72 -3.44 30.08
N PHE A 16 11.56 -4.71 30.44
CA PHE A 16 11.97 -5.83 29.60
C PHE A 16 11.21 -5.86 28.27
N VAL A 17 9.89 -5.72 28.29
CA VAL A 17 9.06 -5.82 27.10
C VAL A 17 9.46 -4.81 26.01
N PRO A 18 9.54 -3.49 26.26
CA PRO A 18 9.95 -2.54 25.23
C PRO A 18 11.40 -2.72 24.81
N ILE A 19 12.32 -3.05 25.72
CA ILE A 19 13.73 -3.30 25.37
C ILE A 19 13.85 -4.52 24.46
N ALA A 20 13.19 -5.63 24.80
CA ALA A 20 13.19 -6.84 24.00
C ALA A 20 12.56 -6.60 22.62
N ALA A 21 11.46 -5.84 22.57
CA ALA A 21 10.84 -5.44 21.30
C ALA A 21 11.79 -4.60 20.44
N LEU A 22 12.51 -3.63 21.04
CA LEU A 22 13.49 -2.81 20.31
C LEU A 22 14.67 -3.64 19.80
N VAL A 23 15.18 -4.58 20.59
CA VAL A 23 16.29 -5.45 20.15
C VAL A 23 15.84 -6.38 19.03
N HIS A 24 14.64 -6.93 19.12
CA HIS A 24 14.12 -7.84 18.10
C HIS A 24 13.73 -7.13 16.80
N PHE A 25 12.90 -6.08 16.88
CA PHE A 25 12.38 -5.38 15.72
C PHE A 25 13.30 -4.27 15.20
N GLY A 26 14.27 -3.82 16.00
CA GLY A 26 15.26 -2.84 15.60
C GLY A 26 16.45 -3.42 14.82
N ASP A 27 16.54 -4.75 14.70
CA ASP A 27 17.53 -5.41 13.86
C ASP A 27 17.29 -5.06 12.37
N PRO A 28 18.24 -4.37 11.71
CA PRO A 28 18.12 -4.03 10.30
C PRO A 28 17.97 -5.26 9.40
N GLU A 29 18.59 -6.39 9.75
CA GLU A 29 18.51 -7.62 8.96
C GLU A 29 17.13 -8.27 9.08
N TRP A 30 16.55 -8.30 10.29
CA TRP A 30 15.17 -8.73 10.48
C TRP A 30 14.20 -7.90 9.62
N TYR A 31 14.36 -6.58 9.61
CA TYR A 31 13.53 -5.70 8.80
C TYR A 31 13.66 -6.00 7.29
N ARG A 32 14.89 -6.14 6.79
CA ARG A 32 15.15 -6.42 5.36
C ARG A 32 14.63 -7.77 4.90
N THR A 33 14.68 -8.78 5.76
CA THR A 33 14.30 -10.16 5.41
C THR A 33 12.83 -10.46 5.66
N THR A 34 12.21 -9.80 6.64
CA THR A 34 10.82 -10.08 7.04
C THR A 34 9.86 -9.03 6.51
N VAL A 35 10.16 -7.74 6.69
CA VAL A 35 9.21 -6.66 6.39
C VAL A 35 9.22 -6.28 4.92
N ILE A 36 10.40 -6.11 4.31
CA ILE A 36 10.50 -5.70 2.90
C ILE A 36 9.85 -6.72 1.97
N PRO A 37 10.09 -8.04 2.07
CA PRO A 37 9.47 -9.01 1.15
C PRO A 37 7.96 -9.13 1.37
N TYR A 38 7.47 -8.81 2.58
CA TYR A 38 6.03 -8.80 2.83
C TYR A 38 5.30 -7.71 2.04
N ARG A 39 5.98 -6.61 1.69
CA ARG A 39 5.45 -5.56 0.80
C ARG A 39 4.98 -6.14 -0.54
N GLU A 40 5.69 -7.12 -1.08
CA GLU A 40 5.38 -7.75 -2.37
C GLU A 40 4.10 -8.59 -2.31
N LYS A 41 3.69 -9.05 -1.12
CA LYS A 41 2.42 -9.76 -0.91
C LYS A 41 1.24 -8.79 -0.76
N LEU A 42 1.49 -7.61 -0.21
CA LEU A 42 0.44 -6.61 0.07
C LEU A 42 0.10 -5.76 -1.15
N PHE A 43 1.10 -5.40 -1.95
CA PHE A 43 0.93 -4.49 -3.08
C PHE A 43 1.08 -5.23 -4.41
N PRO A 44 0.31 -4.87 -5.44
CA PRO A 44 0.54 -5.36 -6.80
C PRO A 44 1.96 -5.01 -7.27
N SER A 45 2.51 -5.84 -8.15
CA SER A 45 3.85 -5.61 -8.71
C SER A 45 3.93 -4.24 -9.39
N LEU A 46 5.13 -3.64 -9.35
CA LEU A 46 5.36 -2.31 -9.91
C LEU A 46 5.02 -2.25 -11.40
N ASP A 47 5.22 -3.35 -12.13
CA ASP A 47 4.88 -3.48 -13.55
C ASP A 47 3.37 -3.39 -13.84
N ARG A 48 2.54 -3.73 -12.84
CA ARG A 48 1.07 -3.68 -12.96
C ARG A 48 0.47 -2.35 -12.49
N THR A 49 1.29 -1.45 -11.98
CA THR A 49 0.85 -0.16 -11.43
C THR A 49 1.38 0.98 -12.26
N ASN A 50 0.57 2.04 -12.39
CA ASN A 50 1.03 3.24 -13.09
C ASN A 50 2.02 4.00 -12.20
N GLN A 51 3.31 3.92 -12.53
CA GLN A 51 4.39 4.61 -11.80
C GLN A 51 4.46 6.10 -12.13
N ARG A 52 3.86 6.54 -13.24
CA ARG A 52 3.93 7.92 -13.72
C ARG A 52 2.61 8.62 -13.48
N ILE A 53 2.40 9.01 -12.24
CA ILE A 53 1.24 9.80 -11.84
C ILE A 53 1.62 11.28 -11.96
N PRO A 54 0.82 12.11 -12.65
CA PRO A 54 1.07 13.55 -12.70
C PRO A 54 1.06 14.16 -11.30
N THR A 55 2.09 14.94 -10.98
CA THR A 55 2.22 15.62 -9.68
C THR A 55 1.87 17.10 -9.75
N ASP A 56 1.71 17.64 -10.95
CA ASP A 56 1.39 19.04 -11.22
C ASP A 56 -0.04 19.19 -11.79
N GLN A 57 -0.64 20.38 -11.61
CA GLN A 57 -2.01 20.61 -12.03
C GLN A 57 -2.22 20.53 -13.54
N ALA A 58 -1.22 20.90 -14.34
CA ALA A 58 -1.35 20.88 -15.80
C ALA A 58 -1.40 19.43 -16.28
N GLY A 59 -0.47 18.58 -15.82
CA GLY A 59 -0.44 17.16 -16.11
C GLY A 59 -1.70 16.42 -15.64
N VAL A 60 -2.26 16.78 -14.49
CA VAL A 60 -3.55 16.21 -14.04
C VAL A 60 -4.67 16.53 -15.02
N ARG A 61 -4.77 17.78 -15.50
CA ARG A 61 -5.84 18.19 -16.44
C ARG A 61 -5.69 17.49 -17.79
N GLU A 62 -4.47 17.35 -18.28
CA GLU A 62 -4.17 16.65 -19.52
C GLU A 62 -4.56 15.17 -19.43
N GLU A 63 -4.15 14.49 -18.35
CA GLU A 63 -4.45 13.08 -18.15
C GLU A 63 -5.97 12.84 -17.99
N LEU A 64 -6.69 13.74 -17.31
CA LEU A 64 -8.15 13.69 -17.24
C LEU A 64 -8.82 13.87 -18.62
N ALA A 65 -8.30 14.76 -19.45
CA ALA A 65 -8.80 14.94 -20.81
C ALA A 65 -8.58 13.67 -21.66
N ARG A 66 -7.40 13.05 -21.55
CA ARG A 66 -7.07 11.76 -22.20
C ARG A 66 -8.05 10.66 -21.79
N ILE A 67 -8.26 10.47 -20.48
CA ILE A 67 -9.18 9.46 -19.94
C ILE A 67 -10.62 9.71 -20.43
N LYS A 68 -11.07 10.96 -20.46
CA LYS A 68 -12.41 11.32 -20.94
C LYS A 68 -12.58 10.96 -22.43
N ALA A 69 -11.59 11.29 -23.26
CA ALA A 69 -11.61 10.98 -24.68
C ALA A 69 -11.66 9.47 -24.93
N GLU A 70 -10.82 8.71 -24.23
CA GLU A 70 -10.78 7.24 -24.33
C GLU A 70 -12.13 6.62 -23.93
N ARG A 71 -12.77 7.13 -22.88
CA ARG A 71 -14.09 6.67 -22.44
C ARG A 71 -15.17 6.88 -23.50
N ILE A 72 -15.17 8.05 -24.15
CA ILE A 72 -16.14 8.38 -25.21
C ILE A 72 -15.91 7.46 -26.42
N ALA A 73 -14.66 7.26 -26.84
CA ALA A 73 -14.31 6.37 -27.94
C ALA A 73 -14.77 4.93 -27.69
N ARG A 74 -14.47 4.37 -26.50
CA ARG A 74 -14.91 3.02 -26.11
C ARG A 74 -16.43 2.89 -26.04
N ARG A 75 -17.15 3.97 -25.72
CA ARG A 75 -18.62 3.96 -25.73
C ARG A 75 -19.16 3.93 -27.16
N ALA A 76 -18.63 4.78 -28.04
CA ALA A 76 -19.03 4.80 -29.44
C ALA A 76 -18.75 3.47 -30.16
N GLN A 77 -17.63 2.82 -29.86
CA GLN A 77 -17.31 1.48 -30.38
C GLN A 77 -18.35 0.44 -29.97
N ARG A 78 -18.70 0.38 -28.67
CA ARG A 78 -19.73 -0.54 -28.16
C ARG A 78 -21.09 -0.30 -28.80
N GLU A 79 -21.52 0.96 -28.89
CA GLU A 79 -22.79 1.32 -29.53
C GLU A 79 -22.82 0.95 -31.03
N ALA A 80 -21.68 1.02 -31.72
CA ALA A 80 -21.56 0.60 -33.12
C ALA A 80 -21.57 -0.92 -33.29
N GLU A 81 -20.93 -1.67 -32.39
CA GLU A 81 -20.97 -3.13 -32.36
C GLU A 81 -22.38 -3.65 -32.07
N GLU A 82 -23.08 -3.05 -31.09
CA GLU A 82 -24.47 -3.39 -30.75
C GLU A 82 -25.41 -3.17 -31.95
N ARG A 83 -25.27 -2.05 -32.67
CA ARG A 83 -26.05 -1.79 -33.89
C ARG A 83 -25.78 -2.81 -34.99
N LYS A 84 -24.52 -3.23 -35.18
CA LYS A 84 -24.15 -4.25 -36.16
C LYS A 84 -24.63 -5.66 -35.80
N SER A 85 -24.82 -5.95 -34.52
CA SER A 85 -25.32 -7.25 -34.05
C SER A 85 -26.85 -7.35 -34.03
N ALA A 86 -27.55 -6.21 -34.11
CA ALA A 86 -29.01 -6.12 -34.13
C ALA A 86 -29.61 -6.07 -35.54
N GLU A 87 -28.76 -5.97 -36.58
CA GLU A 87 -29.08 -6.01 -38.02
C GLU A 87 -28.72 -7.39 -38.59
#